data_AF-A0A0Q8VZH6-F1
#
_entry.id   AF-A0A0Q8VZH6-F1
#
_cell.length_a   1.000
_cell.length_b   1.000
_cell.length_c   1.000
_cell.angle_alpha   90.00
_cell.angle_beta   90.00
_cell.angle_gamma   90.00
#
_symmetry.space_group_name_H-M   'P 1'
#
loop_
_entity.id
_entity.type
_entity.pdbx_description
1 polymer ?
#
loop_
_entity_poly.entity_id
_entity_poly.type
_entity_poly.pdbx_seq_one_letter_code
_entity_poly.pdbx_strand_id
1 'polypeptide(L)'
;MSTTETTTRDATRPNGIAERLLGERHSLPLSIALHLVPGALIVAAYLFIAEPFVSAIGYPAFLGWAIALCLILVPIQLVLLWLGRIRNGKLSLRGVLHYTDKPLPRGKLVAMVIPLILWMGVLGFALAPIDSFFFENFFTWIPFAGDGSATTYLNGYSHSVLLTTMVICLPLTGIALPLIEELYFRGFLMPRIAHLGGWAPVLSTVLFSLYHFWSPWVFVSRVIFFFPGPWLVWKKKDIRLSIGMHVGVTSIAATAGTIAIALNLVP
;
A
#
# COMPACT_ATOMS: atom_id res chain seq x y z
N MET A 1 34.52 24.54 50.02
CA MET A 1 34.25 24.98 48.62
C MET A 1 34.14 23.70 47.79
N SER A 2 32.95 23.12 47.64
CA SER A 2 31.90 23.49 46.67
C SER A 2 32.47 23.73 45.28
N THR A 3 32.21 22.80 44.35
CA THR A 3 31.25 23.02 43.26
C THR A 3 30.86 21.69 42.62
N THR A 4 29.60 21.35 42.81
CA THR A 4 28.83 20.32 42.10
C THR A 4 28.57 20.84 40.69
N GLU A 5 29.07 20.16 39.65
CA GLU A 5 28.65 20.41 38.27
C GLU A 5 27.50 19.46 37.93
N THR A 6 26.29 19.97 38.11
CA THR A 6 25.06 19.40 37.59
C THR A 6 24.99 19.68 36.08
N THR A 7 25.51 18.77 35.25
CA THR A 7 25.11 18.76 33.84
C THR A 7 23.75 18.11 33.71
N THR A 8 22.71 18.94 33.76
CA THR A 8 21.38 18.64 33.24
C THR A 8 21.51 18.28 31.76
N ARG A 9 21.54 16.97 31.45
CA ARG A 9 21.21 16.50 30.11
C ARG A 9 19.74 16.78 29.91
N ASP A 10 19.48 17.71 29.00
CA ASP A 10 18.17 18.07 28.50
C ASP A 10 17.51 16.82 27.91
N ALA A 11 16.74 16.11 28.75
CA ALA A 11 15.95 14.97 28.34
C ALA A 11 14.79 15.51 27.52
N THR A 12 14.99 15.63 26.20
CA THR A 12 13.92 15.87 25.23
C THR A 12 12.74 14.98 25.60
N ARG A 13 11.65 15.59 26.06
CA ARG A 13 10.43 14.89 26.46
C ARG A 13 10.07 13.86 25.38
N PRO A 14 9.75 12.61 25.72
CA PRO A 14 9.31 11.65 24.73
C PRO A 14 8.08 12.22 24.02
N ASN A 15 8.16 12.33 22.69
CA ASN A 15 7.01 12.70 21.87
C ASN A 15 5.95 11.62 22.10
N GLY A 16 4.91 11.92 22.89
CA GLY A 16 3.87 10.93 23.25
C GLY A 16 3.20 10.27 22.03
N ILE A 17 3.18 10.95 20.89
CA ILE A 17 2.74 10.39 19.61
C ILE A 17 3.72 9.32 19.11
N ALA A 18 5.03 9.61 19.11
CA ALA A 18 6.05 8.67 18.65
C ALA A 18 6.09 7.43 19.54
N GLU A 19 6.00 7.61 20.86
CA GLU A 19 5.91 6.50 21.81
C GLU A 19 4.67 5.63 21.56
N ARG A 20 3.51 6.25 21.38
CA ARG A 20 2.26 5.53 21.06
C ARG A 20 2.34 4.77 19.74
N LEU A 21 2.97 5.36 18.72
CA LEU A 21 3.16 4.71 17.42
C LEU A 21 4.18 3.57 17.50
N LEU A 22 5.27 3.74 18.25
CA LEU A 22 6.33 2.75 18.42
C LEU A 22 5.97 1.63 19.40
N GLY A 23 4.91 1.80 20.20
CA GLY A 23 4.44 0.80 21.15
C GLY A 23 4.25 -0.58 20.51
N GLU A 24 4.55 -1.62 21.29
CA GLU A 24 4.48 -3.02 20.83
C GLU A 24 3.06 -3.45 20.43
N ARG A 25 2.05 -2.82 21.02
CA ARG A 25 0.64 -3.08 20.77
C ARG A 25 -0.10 -1.78 20.52
N HIS A 26 -0.98 -1.82 19.53
CA HIS A 26 -1.94 -0.75 19.30
C HIS A 26 -3.31 -1.18 19.81
N SER A 27 -4.04 -0.23 20.39
CA SER A 27 -5.48 -0.40 20.63
C SER A 27 -6.21 -0.58 19.29
N LEU A 28 -7.28 -1.37 19.25
CA LEU A 28 -8.06 -1.57 18.03
C LEU A 28 -8.50 -0.27 17.34
N PRO A 29 -9.02 0.77 18.04
CA PRO A 29 -9.41 2.02 17.37
C PRO A 29 -8.24 2.73 16.69
N LEU A 30 -7.06 2.74 17.33
CA LEU A 30 -5.84 3.30 16.74
C LEU A 30 -5.44 2.52 15.50
N SER A 31 -5.44 1.18 15.55
CA SER A 31 -5.11 0.37 14.38
C SER A 31 -6.11 0.61 13.25
N ILE A 32 -7.41 0.63 13.52
CA ILE A 32 -8.44 0.92 12.50
C ILE A 32 -8.18 2.29 11.87
N ALA A 33 -7.98 3.33 12.68
CA ALA A 33 -7.69 4.68 12.18
C ALA A 33 -6.42 4.71 11.32
N LEU A 34 -5.32 4.11 11.77
CA LEU A 34 -4.07 4.05 11.02
C LEU A 34 -4.19 3.25 9.71
N HIS A 35 -5.10 2.28 9.63
CA HIS A 35 -5.34 1.60 8.36
C HIS A 35 -6.19 2.44 7.40
N LEU A 36 -7.27 3.06 7.89
CA LEU A 36 -8.29 3.66 7.03
C LEU A 36 -8.02 5.13 6.69
N VAL A 37 -7.49 5.93 7.62
CA VAL A 37 -7.24 7.36 7.38
C VAL A 37 -6.39 7.62 6.13
N PRO A 38 -5.29 6.88 5.87
CA PRO A 38 -4.52 7.05 4.64
C PRO A 38 -5.37 6.92 3.37
N GLY A 39 -6.30 5.97 3.34
CA GLY A 39 -7.18 5.74 2.20
C GLY A 39 -8.12 6.90 1.94
N ALA A 40 -8.72 7.43 3.01
CA ALA A 40 -9.61 8.58 2.93
C ALA A 40 -8.85 9.83 2.45
N LEU A 41 -7.62 10.02 2.93
CA LEU A 41 -6.74 11.10 2.47
C LEU A 41 -6.33 10.95 1.01
N ILE A 42 -6.12 9.72 0.51
CA ILE A 42 -5.83 9.47 -0.92
C ILE A 42 -7.03 9.88 -1.77
N VAL A 43 -8.25 9.49 -1.40
CA VAL A 43 -9.46 9.90 -2.13
C VAL A 43 -9.61 11.43 -2.12
N ALA A 44 -9.40 12.08 -0.97
CA ALA A 44 -9.44 13.54 -0.89
C ALA A 44 -8.37 14.20 -1.77
N ALA A 45 -7.12 13.70 -1.72
CA ALA A 45 -6.03 14.21 -2.55
C ALA A 45 -6.31 14.00 -4.05
N TYR A 46 -6.94 12.89 -4.42
CA TYR A 46 -7.38 12.65 -5.80
C TYR A 46 -8.40 13.69 -6.25
N LEU A 47 -9.53 13.81 -5.54
CA LEU A 47 -10.65 14.66 -5.93
C LEU A 47 -10.29 16.16 -5.92
N PHE A 48 -9.53 16.62 -4.92
CA PHE A 48 -9.29 18.06 -4.73
C PHE A 48 -7.99 18.56 -5.36
N ILE A 49 -7.07 17.66 -5.75
CA ILE A 49 -5.74 18.06 -6.24
C ILE A 49 -5.44 17.33 -7.55
N ALA A 50 -5.37 16.01 -7.51
CA ALA A 50 -4.73 15.25 -8.58
C ALA A 50 -5.59 15.15 -9.84
N GLU A 51 -6.89 14.87 -9.71
CA GLU A 51 -7.82 14.78 -10.83
C GLU A 51 -7.99 16.13 -11.58
N PRO A 52 -8.27 17.27 -10.89
CA PRO A 52 -8.29 18.56 -11.56
C PRO A 52 -6.98 18.90 -12.26
N PHE A 53 -5.85 18.57 -11.63
CA PHE A 53 -4.53 18.84 -12.20
C PHE A 53 -4.27 18.04 -13.48
N VAL A 54 -4.47 16.71 -13.48
CA VAL A 54 -4.20 15.89 -14.67
C VAL A 54 -5.18 16.17 -15.80
N SER A 55 -6.44 16.47 -15.46
CA SER A 55 -7.44 16.91 -16.44
C SER A 55 -7.03 18.23 -17.11
N ALA A 56 -6.55 19.21 -16.34
CA ALA A 56 -6.11 20.51 -16.87
C ALA A 56 -4.90 20.41 -17.82
N ILE A 57 -4.05 19.39 -17.67
CA ILE A 57 -2.90 19.16 -18.55
C ILE A 57 -3.15 18.08 -19.62
N GLY A 58 -4.37 17.55 -19.72
CA GLY A 58 -4.75 16.56 -20.73
C GLY A 58 -4.20 15.15 -20.50
N TYR A 59 -4.03 14.73 -19.25
CA TYR A 59 -3.53 13.40 -18.87
C TYR A 59 -4.62 12.51 -18.22
N PRO A 60 -4.52 11.17 -18.34
CA PRO A 60 -5.48 10.22 -17.79
C PRO A 60 -5.59 10.28 -16.26
N ALA A 61 -6.78 9.94 -15.75
CA ALA A 61 -7.06 9.81 -14.33
C ALA A 61 -6.11 8.85 -13.59
N PHE A 62 -5.52 7.87 -14.30
CA PHE A 62 -4.49 6.99 -13.75
C PHE A 62 -3.28 7.75 -13.18
N LEU A 63 -2.83 8.79 -13.88
CA LEU A 63 -1.76 9.65 -13.39
C LEU A 63 -2.21 10.40 -12.14
N GLY A 64 -3.48 10.83 -12.10
CA GLY A 64 -4.08 11.48 -10.94
C GLY A 64 -4.04 10.57 -9.71
N TRP A 65 -4.41 9.28 -9.85
CA TRP A 65 -4.30 8.31 -8.76
C TRP A 65 -2.86 8.10 -8.29
N ALA A 66 -1.90 8.01 -9.21
CA ALA A 66 -0.48 7.90 -8.86
C ALA A 66 0.01 9.11 -8.04
N ILE A 67 -0.37 10.32 -8.46
CA ILE A 67 -0.07 11.56 -7.72
C ILE A 67 -0.70 11.54 -6.32
N ALA A 68 -1.99 11.21 -6.21
CA ALA A 68 -2.69 11.15 -4.93
C ALA A 68 -2.06 10.13 -3.96
N LEU A 69 -1.69 8.95 -4.47
CA LEU A 69 -0.96 7.94 -3.71
C LEU A 69 0.41 8.45 -3.26
N CYS A 70 1.18 9.12 -4.13
CA CYS A 70 2.46 9.73 -3.76
C CYS A 70 2.30 10.77 -2.63
N LEU A 71 1.29 11.64 -2.73
CA LEU A 71 1.04 12.70 -1.74
C LEU A 71 0.76 12.17 -0.34
N ILE A 72 0.27 10.93 -0.20
CA ILE A 72 -0.05 10.34 1.10
C ILE A 72 0.96 9.27 1.54
N LEU A 73 1.35 8.35 0.65
CA LEU A 73 2.24 7.25 0.98
C LEU A 73 3.69 7.71 1.20
N VAL A 74 4.19 8.70 0.45
CA VAL A 74 5.55 9.22 0.66
C VAL A 74 5.69 9.84 2.05
N PRO A 75 4.79 10.74 2.52
CA PRO A 75 4.83 11.21 3.91
C PRO A 75 4.75 10.09 4.94
N ILE A 76 3.93 9.05 4.74
CA ILE A 76 3.89 7.90 5.65
C ILE A 76 5.26 7.21 5.73
N GLN A 77 5.91 6.98 4.58
CA GLN A 77 7.26 6.42 4.54
C GLN A 77 8.28 7.30 5.28
N LEU A 78 8.18 8.63 5.14
CA LEU A 78 9.01 9.58 5.87
C LEU A 78 8.75 9.55 7.38
N VAL A 79 7.49 9.39 7.81
CA VAL A 79 7.13 9.21 9.22
C VAL A 79 7.77 7.94 9.77
N LEU A 80 7.76 6.82 9.04
CA LEU A 80 8.44 5.59 9.48
C LEU A 80 9.95 5.79 9.66
N LEU A 81 10.60 6.52 8.75
CA LEU A 81 12.02 6.85 8.87
C LEU A 81 12.30 7.79 10.04
N TRP A 82 11.42 8.76 10.29
CA TRP A 82 11.48 9.66 11.43
C TRP A 82 11.31 8.93 12.76
N LEU A 83 10.36 7.99 12.86
CA LEU A 83 10.22 7.10 14.02
C LEU A 83 11.51 6.30 14.25
N GLY A 84 12.16 5.87 13.18
CA GLY A 84 13.48 5.23 13.25
C GLY A 84 14.59 6.14 13.74
N ARG A 85 14.56 7.41 13.36
CA ARG A 85 15.49 8.43 13.89
C ARG A 85 15.27 8.67 15.37
N ILE A 86 14.02 8.70 15.83
CA ILE A 86 13.71 8.80 17.26
C ILE A 86 14.25 7.58 18.01
N ARG A 87 14.02 6.37 17.47
CA ARG A 87 14.41 5.12 18.13
C ARG A 87 15.92 4.86 18.12
N ASN A 88 16.60 5.20 17.03
CA ASN A 88 17.97 4.76 16.76
C ASN A 88 18.97 5.92 16.58
N GLY A 89 18.54 7.18 16.66
CA GLY A 89 19.35 8.37 16.38
C GLY A 89 19.61 8.66 14.89
N LYS A 90 19.18 7.78 13.97
CA LYS A 90 19.36 7.93 12.51
C LYS A 90 18.15 7.46 11.72
N LEU A 91 17.94 8.04 10.53
CA LEU A 91 16.87 7.61 9.61
C LEU A 91 17.07 6.13 9.24
N SER A 92 16.15 5.27 9.68
CA SER A 92 16.22 3.83 9.48
C SER A 92 14.85 3.19 9.68
N LEU A 93 14.60 2.05 9.04
CA LEU A 93 13.42 1.24 9.30
C LEU A 93 13.68 0.15 10.36
N ARG A 94 14.94 0.00 10.80
CA ARG A 94 15.34 -1.02 11.77
C ARG A 94 14.66 -0.76 13.12
N GLY A 95 13.99 -1.78 13.66
CA GLY A 95 13.22 -1.68 14.90
C GLY A 95 11.93 -0.85 14.79
N VAL A 96 11.62 -0.27 13.62
CA VAL A 96 10.30 0.32 13.34
C VAL A 96 9.41 -0.73 12.69
N LEU A 97 9.99 -1.44 11.70
CA LEU A 97 9.38 -2.60 11.07
C LEU A 97 9.67 -3.86 11.85
N HIS A 98 8.71 -4.79 11.81
CA HIS A 98 8.85 -6.16 12.32
C HIS A 98 8.64 -7.18 11.21
N TYR A 99 8.75 -8.46 11.57
CA TYR A 99 8.77 -9.58 10.62
C TYR A 99 9.94 -9.46 9.62
N THR A 100 11.06 -8.91 10.09
CA THR A 100 12.34 -8.79 9.37
C THR A 100 13.44 -9.68 9.95
N ASP A 101 13.25 -10.16 11.18
CA ASP A 101 14.33 -10.78 11.98
C ASP A 101 14.50 -12.29 11.74
N LYS A 102 13.53 -12.93 11.07
CA LYS A 102 13.56 -14.37 10.75
C LYS A 102 13.46 -14.60 9.24
N PRO A 103 14.42 -14.09 8.45
CA PRO A 103 14.35 -14.20 6.99
C PRO A 103 14.39 -15.67 6.56
N LEU A 104 13.41 -16.08 5.75
CA LEU A 104 13.46 -17.34 5.01
C LEU A 104 14.70 -17.41 4.10
N PRO A 105 15.27 -18.61 3.90
CA PRO A 105 16.28 -18.84 2.86
C PRO A 105 15.75 -18.45 1.49
N ARG A 106 16.61 -17.90 0.62
CA ARG A 106 16.21 -17.33 -0.68
C ARG A 106 15.42 -18.32 -1.55
N GLY A 107 15.87 -19.57 -1.67
CA GLY A 107 15.16 -20.59 -2.46
C GLY A 107 13.75 -20.88 -1.94
N LYS A 108 13.59 -20.95 -0.61
CA LYS A 108 12.28 -21.13 0.03
C LYS A 108 11.38 -19.91 -0.13
N LEU A 109 11.94 -18.71 -0.05
CA LEU A 109 11.21 -17.47 -0.30
C LEU A 109 10.67 -17.45 -1.73
N VAL A 110 11.52 -17.71 -2.74
CA VAL A 110 11.12 -17.74 -4.15
C VAL A 110 10.04 -18.80 -4.39
N ALA A 111 10.25 -20.03 -3.89
CA ALA A 111 9.27 -21.12 -4.02
C ALA A 111 7.91 -20.80 -3.38
N MET A 112 7.86 -19.93 -2.38
CA MET A 112 6.61 -19.48 -1.76
C MET A 112 6.00 -18.24 -2.44
N VAL A 113 6.82 -17.34 -2.98
CA VAL A 113 6.35 -16.13 -3.66
C VAL A 113 5.73 -16.43 -5.02
N ILE A 114 6.30 -17.36 -5.80
CA ILE A 114 5.74 -17.74 -7.12
C ILE A 114 4.26 -18.14 -7.03
N PRO A 115 3.84 -19.12 -6.20
CA PRO A 115 2.43 -19.48 -6.09
C PRO A 115 1.57 -18.35 -5.51
N LEU A 116 2.12 -17.45 -4.70
CA LEU A 116 1.40 -16.26 -4.22
C LEU A 116 1.11 -15.25 -5.34
N ILE A 117 2.10 -15.01 -6.23
CA ILE A 117 1.91 -14.17 -7.42
C ILE A 117 0.84 -14.78 -8.32
N LEU A 118 0.92 -16.09 -8.58
CA LEU A 118 -0.09 -16.80 -9.37
C LEU A 118 -1.46 -16.72 -8.71
N TRP A 119 -1.56 -16.92 -7.39
CA TRP A 119 -2.81 -16.81 -6.66
C TRP A 119 -3.44 -15.43 -6.81
N MET A 120 -2.69 -14.37 -6.47
CA MET A 120 -3.19 -13.00 -6.51
C MET A 120 -3.52 -12.57 -7.95
N GLY A 121 -2.67 -12.92 -8.92
CA GLY A 121 -2.91 -12.60 -10.32
C GLY A 121 -4.13 -13.34 -10.88
N VAL A 122 -4.16 -14.67 -10.80
CA VAL A 122 -5.24 -15.49 -11.36
C VAL A 122 -6.59 -15.17 -10.70
N LEU A 123 -6.64 -15.10 -9.36
CA LEU A 123 -7.90 -14.76 -8.68
C LEU A 123 -8.29 -13.30 -8.87
N GLY A 124 -7.34 -12.38 -9.04
CA GLY A 124 -7.64 -11.00 -9.42
C GLY A 124 -8.44 -10.93 -10.72
N PHE A 125 -8.08 -11.72 -11.73
CA PHE A 125 -8.84 -11.81 -12.98
C PHE A 125 -10.12 -12.64 -12.85
N ALA A 126 -10.05 -13.81 -12.19
CA ALA A 126 -11.18 -14.74 -12.10
C ALA A 126 -12.36 -14.17 -11.28
N LEU A 127 -12.09 -13.25 -10.35
CA LEU A 127 -13.11 -12.62 -9.51
C LEU A 127 -13.67 -11.31 -10.11
N ALA A 128 -13.24 -10.89 -11.30
CA ALA A 128 -13.78 -9.70 -11.97
C ALA A 128 -15.32 -9.68 -12.09
N PRO A 129 -16.03 -10.80 -12.36
CA PRO A 129 -17.50 -10.80 -12.37
C PRO A 129 -18.13 -10.45 -11.03
N ILE A 130 -17.46 -10.77 -9.91
CA ILE A 130 -17.91 -10.37 -8.57
C ILE A 130 -17.75 -8.86 -8.39
N ASP A 131 -16.64 -8.30 -8.88
CA ASP A 131 -16.38 -6.86 -8.82
C ASP A 131 -17.44 -6.09 -9.63
N SER A 132 -17.76 -6.55 -10.85
CA SER A 132 -18.82 -5.99 -11.69
C SER A 132 -20.18 -6.08 -11.01
N PHE A 133 -20.53 -7.24 -10.43
CA PHE A 133 -21.78 -7.40 -9.69
C PHE A 133 -21.92 -6.37 -8.56
N PHE A 134 -20.89 -6.18 -7.74
CA PHE A 134 -20.95 -5.20 -6.66
C PHE A 134 -21.00 -3.76 -7.20
N PHE A 135 -20.24 -3.46 -8.25
CA PHE A 135 -20.25 -2.13 -8.86
C PHE A 135 -21.64 -1.75 -9.38
N GLU A 136 -22.22 -2.59 -10.25
CA GLU A 136 -23.49 -2.35 -10.92
C GLU A 136 -24.68 -2.24 -9.95
N ASN A 137 -24.66 -3.01 -8.85
CA ASN A 137 -25.78 -3.05 -7.91
C ASN A 137 -25.67 -2.02 -6.78
N PHE A 138 -24.46 -1.58 -6.41
CA PHE A 138 -24.27 -0.79 -5.18
C PHE A 138 -23.42 0.47 -5.32
N PHE A 139 -22.58 0.61 -6.36
CA PHE A 139 -21.55 1.64 -6.41
C PHE A 139 -21.52 2.47 -7.70
N THR A 140 -22.56 2.37 -8.55
CA THR A 140 -22.71 3.19 -9.78
C THR A 140 -22.77 4.71 -9.52
N TRP A 141 -23.06 5.12 -8.29
CA TRP A 141 -23.08 6.53 -7.88
C TRP A 141 -21.71 7.10 -7.47
N ILE A 142 -20.67 6.27 -7.39
CA ILE A 142 -19.33 6.73 -7.03
C ILE A 142 -18.69 7.44 -8.25
N PRO A 143 -18.27 8.72 -8.11
CA PRO A 143 -17.97 9.58 -9.25
C PRO A 143 -16.50 9.53 -9.70
N PHE A 144 -15.79 8.41 -9.51
CA PHE A 144 -14.39 8.34 -9.95
C PHE A 144 -14.32 8.16 -11.47
N ALA A 145 -13.35 8.82 -12.11
CA ALA A 145 -13.12 8.65 -13.55
C ALA A 145 -12.75 7.20 -13.88
N GLY A 146 -13.64 6.53 -14.62
CA GLY A 146 -13.59 5.10 -14.90
C GLY A 146 -14.84 4.42 -14.32
N ASP A 147 -15.62 3.82 -15.20
CA ASP A 147 -16.85 3.05 -14.99
C ASP A 147 -16.68 1.76 -14.14
N GLY A 148 -15.77 1.77 -13.15
CA GLY A 148 -15.38 0.58 -12.40
C GLY A 148 -14.38 -0.33 -13.11
N SER A 149 -14.03 -0.02 -14.38
CA SER A 149 -13.08 -0.78 -15.18
C SER A 149 -11.62 -0.49 -14.84
N ALA A 150 -10.79 -1.52 -14.95
CA ALA A 150 -9.34 -1.44 -14.76
C ALA A 150 -8.60 -0.71 -15.90
N THR A 151 -9.26 -0.39 -17.03
CA THR A 151 -8.61 0.19 -18.21
C THR A 151 -9.40 1.31 -18.89
N THR A 152 -10.71 1.45 -18.66
CA THR A 152 -11.53 2.45 -19.36
C THR A 152 -11.04 3.89 -19.15
N TYR A 153 -10.37 4.16 -18.02
CA TYR A 153 -9.77 5.47 -17.73
C TYR A 153 -8.61 5.85 -18.69
N LEU A 154 -8.16 4.94 -19.55
CA LEU A 154 -7.16 5.18 -20.59
C LEU A 154 -7.78 5.53 -21.96
N ASN A 155 -9.08 5.33 -22.14
CA ASN A 155 -9.72 5.58 -23.44
C ASN A 155 -9.73 7.08 -23.78
N GLY A 156 -9.57 7.40 -25.07
CA GLY A 156 -9.68 8.77 -25.59
C GLY A 156 -8.40 9.62 -25.51
N TYR A 157 -7.27 9.04 -25.09
CA TYR A 157 -5.96 9.71 -25.08
C TYR A 157 -5.11 9.28 -26.28
N SER A 158 -4.22 10.16 -26.75
CA SER A 158 -3.26 9.79 -27.79
C SER A 158 -2.28 8.72 -27.28
N HIS A 159 -1.77 7.91 -28.20
CA HIS A 159 -0.75 6.89 -27.89
C HIS A 159 0.44 7.45 -27.09
N SER A 160 0.93 8.65 -27.45
CA SER A 160 2.05 9.32 -26.77
C SER A 160 1.74 9.70 -25.32
N VAL A 161 0.52 10.18 -25.04
CA VAL A 161 0.06 10.52 -23.68
C VAL A 161 -0.09 9.25 -22.85
N LEU A 162 -0.67 8.19 -23.43
CA LEU A 162 -0.80 6.90 -22.76
C LEU A 162 0.55 6.29 -22.41
N LEU A 163 1.48 6.24 -23.38
CA LEU A 163 2.81 5.70 -23.15
C LEU A 163 3.57 6.50 -22.09
N THR A 164 3.49 7.84 -22.14
CA THR A 164 4.12 8.70 -21.13
C THR A 164 3.54 8.45 -19.75
N THR A 165 2.21 8.35 -19.64
CA THR A 165 1.52 8.04 -18.39
C THR A 165 1.99 6.70 -17.83
N MET A 166 2.05 5.66 -18.65
CA MET A 166 2.45 4.33 -18.22
C MET A 166 3.92 4.28 -17.79
N VAL A 167 4.82 4.95 -18.51
CA VAL A 167 6.25 5.04 -18.16
C VAL A 167 6.46 5.76 -16.82
N ILE A 168 5.71 6.83 -16.55
CA ILE A 168 5.75 7.54 -15.26
C ILE A 168 5.17 6.67 -14.14
N CYS A 169 4.01 6.05 -14.39
CA CYS A 169 3.31 5.27 -13.38
C CYS A 169 3.99 3.95 -13.05
N LEU A 170 4.68 3.29 -14.00
CA LEU A 170 5.31 1.98 -13.78
C LEU A 170 6.22 1.93 -12.53
N PRO A 171 7.23 2.80 -12.35
CA PRO A 171 8.07 2.75 -11.15
C PRO A 171 7.30 3.12 -9.88
N LEU A 172 6.22 3.91 -10.00
CA LEU A 172 5.40 4.34 -8.88
C LEU A 172 4.41 3.25 -8.46
N THR A 173 3.41 2.98 -9.29
CA THR A 173 2.30 2.06 -9.01
C THR A 173 2.69 0.59 -9.16
N GLY A 174 3.69 0.29 -10.00
CA GLY A 174 4.22 -1.06 -10.14
C GLY A 174 5.12 -1.47 -8.98
N ILE A 175 5.90 -0.54 -8.41
CA ILE A 175 6.99 -0.85 -7.47
C ILE A 175 6.91 -0.04 -6.18
N ALA A 176 7.11 1.28 -6.24
CA ALA A 176 7.42 2.08 -5.06
C ALA A 176 6.23 2.20 -4.09
N LEU A 177 5.03 2.49 -4.60
CA LEU A 177 3.81 2.66 -3.82
C LEU A 177 3.36 1.35 -3.15
N PRO A 178 3.22 0.21 -3.86
CA PRO A 178 2.90 -1.06 -3.20
C PRO A 178 3.99 -1.50 -2.22
N LEU A 179 5.26 -1.17 -2.46
CA LEU A 179 6.33 -1.41 -1.48
C LEU A 179 6.10 -0.61 -0.19
N ILE A 180 5.80 0.70 -0.29
CA ILE A 180 5.49 1.53 0.89
C ILE A 180 4.30 0.95 1.66
N GLU A 181 3.26 0.50 0.96
CA GLU A 181 2.11 -0.16 1.58
C GLU A 181 2.52 -1.43 2.34
N GLU A 182 3.36 -2.28 1.78
CA GLU A 182 3.86 -3.47 2.48
C GLU A 182 4.68 -3.12 3.73
N LEU A 183 5.55 -2.11 3.63
CA LEU A 183 6.32 -1.64 4.78
C LEU A 183 5.40 -1.08 5.87
N TYR A 184 4.38 -0.32 5.50
CA TYR A 184 3.44 0.29 6.43
C TYR A 184 2.46 -0.73 7.03
N PHE A 185 1.68 -1.43 6.21
CA PHE A 185 0.61 -2.30 6.69
C PHE A 185 1.16 -3.62 7.25
N ARG A 186 2.07 -4.28 6.53
CA ARG A 186 2.58 -5.61 6.92
C ARG A 186 3.79 -5.52 7.84
N GLY A 187 4.68 -4.56 7.60
CA GLY A 187 5.88 -4.33 8.41
C GLY A 187 5.64 -3.51 9.68
N PHE A 188 4.74 -2.53 9.65
CA PHE A 188 4.51 -1.63 10.79
C PHE A 188 3.19 -1.93 11.53
N LEU A 189 2.02 -1.98 10.87
CA LEU A 189 0.73 -2.09 11.56
C LEU A 189 0.37 -3.52 12.01
N MET A 190 0.47 -4.52 11.13
CA MET A 190 0.07 -5.90 11.44
C MET A 190 0.79 -6.51 12.66
N PRO A 191 2.10 -6.29 12.90
CA PRO A 191 2.77 -6.75 14.11
C PRO A 191 2.15 -6.21 15.41
N ARG A 192 1.60 -4.99 15.38
CA ARG A 192 1.06 -4.30 16.57
C ARG A 192 -0.32 -4.80 16.96
N ILE A 193 -0.98 -5.53 16.07
CA ILE A 193 -2.22 -6.28 16.34
C ILE A 193 -1.97 -7.80 16.46
N ALA A 194 -0.71 -8.25 16.54
CA ALA A 194 -0.37 -9.68 16.63
C ALA A 194 -0.91 -10.37 17.90
N HIS A 195 -1.28 -9.60 18.92
CA HIS A 195 -1.94 -10.09 20.14
C HIS A 195 -3.34 -10.70 19.86
N LEU A 196 -3.92 -10.46 18.68
CA LEU A 196 -5.15 -11.11 18.20
C LEU A 196 -4.91 -12.53 17.66
N GLY A 197 -3.67 -13.02 17.68
CA GLY A 197 -3.32 -14.36 17.20
C GLY A 197 -3.62 -14.53 15.71
N GLY A 198 -4.32 -15.61 15.35
CA GLY A 198 -4.68 -15.93 13.96
C GLY A 198 -5.62 -14.91 13.30
N TRP A 199 -6.30 -14.07 14.09
CA TRP A 199 -7.15 -12.99 13.58
C TRP A 199 -6.36 -11.75 13.14
N ALA A 200 -5.09 -11.61 13.54
CA ALA A 200 -4.26 -10.48 13.12
C ALA A 200 -4.13 -10.34 11.59
N PRO A 201 -3.76 -11.39 10.82
CA PRO A 201 -3.71 -11.30 9.35
C PRO A 201 -5.10 -11.15 8.72
N VAL A 202 -6.17 -11.64 9.35
CA VAL A 202 -7.55 -11.46 8.87
C VAL A 202 -7.96 -9.99 8.98
N LEU A 203 -7.85 -9.41 10.18
CA LEU A 203 -8.18 -8.00 10.41
C LEU A 203 -7.31 -7.07 9.56
N SER A 204 -6.01 -7.35 9.45
CA SER A 204 -5.10 -6.56 8.60
C SER A 204 -5.54 -6.60 7.13
N THR A 205 -5.93 -7.77 6.61
CA THR A 205 -6.40 -7.91 5.23
C THR A 205 -7.71 -7.17 5.01
N VAL A 206 -8.69 -7.33 5.91
CA VAL A 206 -9.98 -6.63 5.81
C VAL A 206 -9.80 -5.11 5.84
N LEU A 207 -9.02 -4.60 6.79
CA LEU A 207 -8.75 -3.15 6.89
C LEU A 207 -7.95 -2.63 5.69
N PHE A 208 -6.99 -3.41 5.17
CA PHE A 208 -6.29 -3.05 3.94
C PHE A 208 -7.22 -3.03 2.73
N SER A 209 -8.19 -3.96 2.65
CA SER A 209 -9.17 -3.95 1.58
C SER A 209 -10.12 -2.76 1.66
N LEU A 210 -10.52 -2.35 2.87
CA LEU A 210 -11.33 -1.14 3.11
C LEU A 210 -10.56 0.16 2.89
N TYR A 211 -9.25 0.17 3.13
CA TYR A 211 -8.36 1.31 2.86
C TYR A 211 -8.47 1.80 1.40
N HIS A 212 -8.82 0.92 0.46
CA HIS A 212 -9.05 1.25 -0.94
C HIS A 212 -10.44 1.86 -1.18
N PHE A 213 -10.74 2.98 -0.54
CA PHE A 213 -12.03 3.68 -0.68
C PHE A 213 -12.34 4.10 -2.12
N TRP A 214 -11.35 4.13 -3.01
CA TRP A 214 -11.53 4.40 -4.44
C TRP A 214 -12.02 3.22 -5.28
N SER A 215 -12.10 2.02 -4.70
CA SER A 215 -12.57 0.81 -5.37
C SER A 215 -13.29 -0.14 -4.39
N PRO A 216 -14.38 0.32 -3.73
CA PRO A 216 -15.07 -0.47 -2.72
C PRO A 216 -15.76 -1.72 -3.29
N TRP A 217 -16.12 -1.74 -4.57
CA TRP A 217 -16.67 -2.92 -5.25
C TRP A 217 -15.68 -4.10 -5.30
N VAL A 218 -14.38 -3.81 -5.30
CA VAL A 218 -13.29 -4.81 -5.29
C VAL A 218 -13.04 -5.36 -3.87
N PHE A 219 -13.79 -4.92 -2.86
CA PHE A 219 -13.53 -5.30 -1.47
C PHE A 219 -13.50 -6.82 -1.27
N VAL A 220 -14.53 -7.53 -1.76
CA VAL A 220 -14.67 -8.99 -1.56
C VAL A 220 -13.56 -9.74 -2.27
N SER A 221 -13.34 -9.44 -3.55
CA SER A 221 -12.28 -10.09 -4.33
C SER A 221 -10.90 -9.81 -3.73
N ARG A 222 -10.63 -8.56 -3.31
CA ARG A 222 -9.36 -8.16 -2.68
C ARG A 222 -9.11 -8.90 -1.39
N VAL A 223 -10.12 -9.11 -0.54
CA VAL A 223 -9.96 -9.96 0.66
C VAL A 223 -9.52 -11.37 0.25
N ILE A 224 -10.14 -11.96 -0.78
CA ILE A 224 -9.85 -13.35 -1.21
C ILE A 224 -8.45 -13.46 -1.84
N PHE A 225 -8.16 -12.65 -2.86
CA PHE A 225 -6.91 -12.78 -3.62
C PHE A 225 -5.69 -12.28 -2.83
N PHE A 226 -5.88 -11.36 -1.86
CA PHE A 226 -4.76 -10.79 -1.11
C PHE A 226 -4.42 -11.57 0.16
N PHE A 227 -5.39 -12.20 0.82
CA PHE A 227 -5.23 -12.81 2.16
C PHE A 227 -4.02 -13.76 2.34
N PRO A 228 -3.66 -14.64 1.38
CA PRO A 228 -2.56 -15.58 1.60
C PRO A 228 -1.21 -14.91 1.89
N GLY A 229 -0.95 -13.72 1.34
CA GLY A 229 0.27 -12.95 1.59
C GLY A 229 0.41 -12.54 3.06
N PRO A 230 -0.50 -11.69 3.60
CA PRO A 230 -0.50 -11.32 5.02
C PRO A 230 -0.52 -12.52 5.97
N TRP A 231 -1.29 -13.57 5.65
CA TRP A 231 -1.30 -14.80 6.46
C TRP A 231 0.08 -15.47 6.52
N LEU A 232 0.77 -15.61 5.37
CA LEU A 232 2.11 -16.18 5.32
C LEU A 232 3.17 -15.29 5.99
N VAL A 233 3.07 -13.97 5.85
CA VAL A 233 3.93 -13.03 6.61
C VAL A 233 3.73 -13.23 8.11
N TRP A 234 2.48 -13.29 8.59
CA TRP A 234 2.20 -13.52 10.01
C TRP A 234 2.71 -14.89 10.48
N LYS A 235 2.55 -15.94 9.67
CA LYS A 235 2.95 -17.31 10.02
C LYS A 235 4.46 -17.54 9.98
N LYS A 236 5.15 -16.95 8.99
CA LYS A 236 6.59 -17.14 8.77
C LYS A 236 7.45 -16.03 9.38
N LYS A 237 6.83 -14.93 9.81
CA LYS A 237 7.49 -13.75 10.38
C LYS A 237 8.51 -13.14 9.41
N ASP A 238 8.15 -13.11 8.13
CA ASP A 238 8.98 -12.59 7.03
C ASP A 238 8.14 -11.75 6.05
N ILE A 239 8.28 -10.42 6.10
CA ILE A 239 7.54 -9.48 5.25
C ILE A 239 7.81 -9.67 3.75
N ARG A 240 8.94 -10.28 3.39
CA ARG A 240 9.35 -10.42 1.98
C ARG A 240 8.39 -11.30 1.19
N LEU A 241 7.58 -12.13 1.86
CA LEU A 241 6.53 -12.93 1.23
C LEU A 241 5.43 -12.04 0.61
N SER A 242 4.91 -11.10 1.39
CA SER A 242 3.86 -10.18 0.90
C SER A 242 4.45 -9.10 -0.01
N ILE A 243 5.68 -8.65 0.23
CA ILE A 243 6.40 -7.80 -0.73
C ILE A 243 6.54 -8.51 -2.08
N GLY A 244 7.04 -9.75 -2.09
CA GLY A 244 7.20 -10.51 -3.33
C GLY A 244 5.88 -10.75 -4.06
N MET A 245 4.80 -11.04 -3.32
CA MET A 245 3.46 -11.21 -3.89
C MET A 245 2.92 -9.90 -4.46
N HIS A 246 2.77 -8.88 -3.62
CA HIS A 246 2.07 -7.65 -3.96
C HIS A 246 2.85 -6.84 -4.99
N VAL A 247 4.12 -6.53 -4.69
CA VAL A 247 4.99 -5.77 -5.61
C VAL A 247 5.26 -6.58 -6.88
N GLY A 248 5.37 -7.91 -6.77
CA GLY A 248 5.54 -8.77 -7.94
C GLY A 248 4.36 -8.70 -8.91
N VAL A 249 3.13 -8.82 -8.40
CA VAL A 249 1.92 -8.72 -9.24
C VAL A 249 1.77 -7.34 -9.85
N THR A 250 1.92 -6.27 -9.06
CA THR A 250 1.80 -4.89 -9.58
C THR A 250 2.88 -4.57 -10.59
N SER A 251 4.12 -5.03 -10.38
CA SER A 251 5.22 -4.85 -11.33
C SER A 251 4.97 -5.58 -12.64
N ILE A 252 4.52 -6.84 -12.59
CA ILE A 252 4.19 -7.63 -13.78
C ILE A 252 3.05 -6.95 -14.54
N ALA A 253 1.97 -6.57 -13.87
CA ALA A 253 0.82 -5.93 -14.50
C ALA A 253 1.20 -4.58 -15.13
N ALA A 254 1.91 -3.72 -14.41
CA ALA A 254 2.34 -2.41 -14.91
C ALA A 254 3.30 -2.56 -16.10
N THR A 255 4.24 -3.50 -16.04
CA THR A 255 5.19 -3.77 -17.13
C THR A 255 4.46 -4.31 -18.36
N ALA A 256 3.59 -5.30 -18.19
CA ALA A 256 2.82 -5.89 -19.28
C ALA A 256 1.91 -4.85 -19.96
N GLY A 257 1.19 -4.03 -19.18
CA GLY A 257 0.37 -2.95 -19.71
C GLY A 257 1.19 -1.89 -20.46
N THR A 258 2.36 -1.52 -19.93
CA THR A 258 3.26 -0.56 -20.60
C THR A 258 3.78 -1.11 -21.92
N ILE A 259 4.22 -2.38 -21.95
CA ILE A 259 4.68 -3.05 -23.17
C ILE A 259 3.54 -3.14 -24.19
N ALA A 260 2.33 -3.51 -23.76
CA ALA A 260 1.19 -3.65 -24.63
C ALA A 260 0.83 -2.33 -25.33
N ILE A 261 0.85 -1.22 -24.58
CA ILE A 261 0.66 0.13 -25.15
C ILE A 261 1.83 0.50 -26.07
N ALA A 262 3.08 0.30 -25.64
CA ALA A 262 4.27 0.64 -26.44
C ALA A 262 4.29 -0.09 -27.80
N LEU A 263 3.79 -1.31 -27.85
CA LEU A 263 3.71 -2.16 -29.05
C LEU A 263 2.40 -2.00 -29.84
N ASN A 264 1.49 -1.11 -29.45
CA ASN A 264 0.15 -0.96 -30.05
C ASN A 264 -0.67 -2.26 -30.05
N LEU A 265 -0.53 -3.08 -29.01
CA LEU A 265 -1.31 -4.32 -28.83
C LEU A 265 -2.67 -4.06 -28.18
N VAL A 266 -2.89 -2.85 -27.68
CA VAL A 266 -4.15 -2.36 -27.11
C VAL A 266 -4.45 -1.03 -27.81
N PRO A 267 -5.72 -0.79 -28.23
CA PRO A 267 -6.12 0.47 -28.85
C PRO A 267 -5.91 1.68 -27.95
#